data_AF-A0A434AYM1-F1
#
_entry.id   AF-A0A434AYM1-F1
#
_cell.length_a   1.000
_cell.length_b   1.000
_cell.length_c   1.000
_cell.angle_alpha   90.00
_cell.angle_beta   90.00
_cell.angle_gamma   90.00
#
_symmetry.space_group_name_H-M   'P 1'
#
loop_
_entity.id
_entity.type
_entity.pdbx_description
1 polymer ?
#
loop_
_entity_poly.entity_id
_entity_poly.type
_entity_poly.pdbx_seq_one_letter_code
_entity_poly.pdbx_strand_id
1 'polypeptide(L)' 'MTTKISTLLCLLFSGIGVYYPNGNKTQRIGIVPDIEVKQTIAGIRQHKDEVLDKAIEVLTKE' A
#
# COMPACT_ATOMS: atom_id res chain seq x y z
N MET A 1 0.91 -0.85 19.33
CA MET A 1 1.15 -0.71 20.78
C MET A 1 1.98 -1.90 21.23
N THR A 2 3.09 -1.72 21.94
CA THR A 2 3.96 -2.83 22.41
C THR A 2 3.77 -3.02 23.91
N THR A 3 3.22 -4.16 24.32
CA THR A 3 3.20 -4.52 25.73
C THR A 3 4.34 -5.52 25.97
N LYS A 4 5.33 -5.12 26.78
CA LYS A 4 6.42 -6.01 27.20
C LYS A 4 5.94 -6.83 28.39
N ILE A 5 5.83 -8.14 28.21
CA ILE A 5 5.45 -9.09 29.27
C ILE A 5 6.71 -9.65 29.96
N SER A 6 7.83 -9.73 29.23
CA SER A 6 9.12 -10.23 29.71
C SER A 6 10.25 -9.62 28.87
N THR A 7 11.47 -9.56 29.41
CA THR A 7 12.67 -8.99 28.77
C THR A 7 12.96 -9.56 27.36
N LEU A 8 12.50 -10.79 27.08
CA LEU A 8 12.65 -11.45 25.78
C LEU A 8 11.36 -11.54 24.93
N LEU A 9 10.20 -11.06 25.41
CA LEU A 9 8.94 -11.22 24.68
C LEU A 9 8.20 -9.89 24.50
N CYS A 10 7.99 -9.52 23.23
CA CYS A 10 7.25 -8.34 22.81
C CYS A 10 6.04 -8.75 21.97
N LEU A 11 4.84 -8.34 22.38
CA LEU A 11 3.61 -8.50 21.61
C LEU A 11 3.33 -7.23 20.79
N LEU A 12 3.19 -7.41 19.48
CA LEU A 12 2.93 -6.36 18.51
C LEU A 12 1.56 -6.58 17.90
N PHE A 13 0.66 -5.61 18.10
CA PHE A 13 -0.61 -5.55 17.39
C PHE A 13 -1.00 -4.10 17.09
N SER A 14 -1.82 -3.93 16.05
CA SER A 14 -2.48 -2.67 15.75
C SER A 14 -3.65 -2.47 16.72
N GLY A 15 -3.65 -1.35 17.46
CA GLY A 15 -4.71 -1.00 18.40
C GLY A 15 -5.62 0.13 17.91
N ILE A 16 -5.31 0.73 16.76
CA ILE A 16 -6.00 1.91 16.22
C ILE A 16 -6.72 1.52 14.94
N GLY A 17 -7.99 1.92 14.84
CA GLY A 17 -8.78 1.86 13.61
C GLY A 17 -8.37 2.98 12.66
N VAL A 18 -7.96 2.62 11.44
CA VAL A 18 -7.74 3.58 10.35
C VAL A 18 -8.94 3.49 9.41
N TYR A 19 -9.49 4.65 9.07
CA TYR A 19 -10.69 4.78 8.25
C TYR A 19 -10.43 5.78 7.13
N TYR A 20 -11.13 5.60 6.02
CA TYR A 20 -11.21 6.62 4.97
C TYR A 20 -11.97 7.85 5.50
N PRO A 21 -11.81 9.03 4.86
CA PRO A 21 -12.59 10.23 5.21
C PRO A 21 -14.11 10.03 5.13
N ASN A 22 -14.56 9.05 4.33
CA ASN A 22 -15.97 8.66 4.19
C ASN A 22 -16.45 7.68 5.30
N GLY A 23 -15.60 7.32 6.26
CA GLY A 23 -15.91 6.38 7.35
C GLY A 23 -15.77 4.90 7.00
N ASN A 24 -15.42 4.54 5.75
CA ASN A 24 -15.17 3.15 5.39
C ASN A 24 -13.90 2.61 6.07
N LYS A 25 -13.93 1.34 6.46
CA LYS A 25 -12.81 0.65 7.13
C LYS A 25 -11.69 0.37 6.13
N THR A 26 -10.45 0.69 6.48
CA THR A 26 -9.28 0.26 5.69
C THR A 26 -8.78 -1.12 6.11
N GLN A 27 -9.01 -1.52 7.37
CA GLN A 27 -8.59 -2.82 7.88
C GLN A 27 -9.31 -3.96 7.14
N ARG A 28 -8.55 -4.97 6.69
CA ARG A 28 -8.97 -6.11 5.84
C ARG A 28 -9.32 -5.79 4.37
N ILE A 29 -9.57 -4.53 4.02
CA ILE A 29 -9.84 -4.11 2.62
C ILE A 29 -8.58 -3.55 1.98
N GLY A 30 -7.76 -2.82 2.75
CA GLY A 30 -6.60 -2.10 2.26
C GLY A 30 -6.94 -0.75 1.62
N ILE A 31 -5.94 -0.17 0.98
CA ILE A 31 -6.10 1.02 0.14
C ILE A 31 -6.40 0.54 -1.28
N VAL A 32 -7.54 0.95 -1.83
CA VAL A 32 -7.93 0.60 -3.20
C VAL A 32 -7.40 1.72 -4.12
N PRO A 33 -6.51 1.42 -5.08
CA PRO A 33 -6.04 2.40 -6.03
C PRO A 33 -7.15 2.76 -7.03
N ASP A 34 -7.21 4.03 -7.44
CA ASP A 34 -8.15 4.46 -8.49
C ASP A 34 -7.77 3.87 -9.87
N ILE A 35 -6.47 3.67 -10.10
CA ILE A 35 -5.92 3.09 -11.32
C ILE A 35 -5.05 1.89 -10.95
N GLU A 36 -5.48 0.69 -11.34
CA GLU A 36 -4.67 -0.51 -11.18
C GLU A 36 -3.64 -0.64 -12.31
N VAL A 37 -2.36 -0.68 -11.94
CA VAL A 37 -1.24 -0.97 -12.85
C VAL A 37 -0.44 -2.13 -12.28
N LYS A 38 -0.24 -3.17 -13.08
CA LYS A 38 0.55 -4.36 -12.70
C LYS A 38 1.81 -4.38 -13.53
N GLN A 39 2.94 -4.63 -12.88
CA GLN A 39 4.22 -4.84 -13.57
C GLN A 39 4.15 -6.12 -14.40
N THR A 40 4.62 -6.06 -15.65
CA THR A 40 4.77 -7.23 -16.49
C THR A 40 6.15 -7.88 -16.31
N ILE A 41 6.21 -9.20 -16.54
CA ILE A 41 7.46 -9.96 -16.54
C ILE A 41 8.44 -9.40 -17.60
N ALA A 42 7.90 -8.93 -18.73
CA ALA A 42 8.69 -8.31 -19.79
C ALA A 42 9.31 -6.97 -19.34
N GLY A 43 8.53 -6.12 -18.67
CA GLY A 43 9.00 -4.85 -18.12
C GLY A 43 10.14 -5.05 -17.11
N ILE A 44 10.00 -6.03 -16.21
CA ILE A 44 11.06 -6.38 -15.24
C ILE A 44 12.35 -6.80 -15.96
N ARG A 45 12.26 -7.66 -16.99
CA ARG A 45 13.44 -8.10 -17.77
C ARG A 45 14.11 -6.97 -18.56
N GLN A 46 13.35 -5.94 -18.92
CA GLN A 46 13.81 -4.80 -19.70
C GLN A 46 14.23 -3.61 -18.81
N HIS A 47 14.24 -3.78 -17.48
CA HIS A 47 14.48 -2.70 -16.51
C HIS A 47 13.56 -1.48 -16.72
N LYS A 48 12.32 -1.74 -17.13
CA LYS A 48 11.30 -0.71 -17.37
C LYS A 48 10.24 -0.75 -16.27
N ASP A 49 9.96 0.40 -15.66
CA ASP A 49 8.93 0.55 -14.62
C ASP A 49 7.63 1.08 -15.22
N GLU A 50 6.73 0.15 -15.53
CA GLU A 50 5.42 0.45 -16.11
C GLU A 50 4.48 1.19 -15.14
N VAL A 51 4.68 1.04 -13.83
CA VAL A 51 3.86 1.73 -12.82
C VAL A 51 4.25 3.20 -12.78
N LEU A 52 5.56 3.48 -12.79
CA LEU A 52 6.08 4.84 -12.81
C LEU A 52 5.73 5.56 -14.12
N ASP A 53 5.93 4.90 -15.26
CA ASP A 53 5.59 5.47 -16.57
C ASP A 53 4.10 5.86 -16.62
N LYS A 54 3.22 4.99 -16.10
CA LYS A 54 1.78 5.28 -16.08
C LYS A 54 1.44 6.43 -15.14
N ALA A 55 2.13 6.55 -14.00
CA ALA A 55 1.96 7.67 -13.08
C ALA A 55 2.33 9.01 -13.74
N ILE A 56 3.45 9.06 -14.49
CA ILE A 56 3.87 10.26 -15.22
C ILE A 56 2.86 10.61 -16.32
N GLU A 57 2.36 9.62 -17.07
CA GLU A 57 1.34 9.84 -18.10
C GLU A 57 0.07 10.45 -17.52
N VAL A 58 -0.39 9.96 -16.36
CA VAL A 58 -1.59 10.49 -15.68
C VAL A 58 -1.36 11.92 -15.19
N LEU A 59 -0.20 12.21 -14.60
CA LEU A 59 0.13 13.56 -14.10
C LEU A 59 0.29 14.61 -15.20
N THR A 60 0.67 14.19 -16.42
CA THR A 60 0.96 15.11 -17.54
C THR A 60 -0.17 15.26 -18.55
N LYS A 61 -1.20 14.39 -18.47
CA LYS A 61 -2.39 14.47 -19.32
C LYS A 61 -3.49 15.39 -18.76
N GLU A 62 -3.35 15.87 -17.53
CA GLU A 62 -4.13 16.99 -16.99
C GLU A 62 -3.48 18.34 -17.35
#